data_AF-A0A396KWR6-F1
#
_entry.id   AF-A0A396KWR6-F1
#
_cell.length_a   1.000
_cell.length_b   1.000
_cell.length_c   1.000
_cell.angle_alpha   90.00
_cell.angle_beta   90.00
_cell.angle_gamma   90.00
#
_symmetry.space_group_name_H-M   'P 1'
#
loop_
_entity.id
_entity.type
_entity.pdbx_description
1 polymer ?
#
loop_
_entity_poly.entity_id
_entity_poly.type
_entity_poly.pdbx_seq_one_letter_code
_entity_poly.pdbx_strand_id
1 'polypeptide(L)'
;MKYTDLGDLIDRDPKTISRTVKGKTAPNLNTAVLICFGLNLPPMISEKLLDVLGCKLKPFDPEHQWISEALHVKYPEPLWAVKEYLEQYDVAI
;
A
#
# COMPACT_ATOMS: atom_id res chain seq x y z
N MET A 1 -12.73 -4.45 9.14
CA MET A 1 -12.59 -4.87 7.73
C MET A 1 -12.22 -6.35 7.69
N LYS A 2 -12.88 -7.15 6.85
CA LYS A 2 -12.48 -8.56 6.59
C LYS A 2 -11.44 -8.62 5.48
N TYR A 3 -10.73 -9.74 5.35
CA TYR A 3 -9.78 -9.95 4.24
C TYR A 3 -10.45 -9.94 2.87
N THR A 4 -11.73 -10.34 2.79
CA THR A 4 -12.55 -10.24 1.57
C THR A 4 -12.75 -8.79 1.18
N ASP A 5 -13.21 -7.96 2.11
CA ASP A 5 -13.50 -6.55 1.87
C ASP A 5 -12.23 -5.78 1.45
N LEU A 6 -11.10 -6.08 2.10
CA LEU A 6 -9.82 -5.49 1.72
C LEU A 6 -9.37 -6.00 0.35
N GLY A 7 -9.51 -7.30 0.07
CA GLY A 7 -9.14 -7.90 -1.22
C GLY A 7 -9.91 -7.33 -2.40
N ASP A 8 -11.22 -7.15 -2.23
CA ASP A 8 -12.08 -6.52 -3.23
C ASP A 8 -11.69 -5.04 -3.43
N LEU A 9 -11.36 -4.32 -2.36
CA LEU A 9 -10.94 -2.92 -2.43
C LEU A 9 -9.62 -2.73 -3.19
N ILE A 10 -8.63 -3.59 -2.95
CA ILE A 10 -7.29 -3.45 -3.54
C ILE A 10 -7.04 -4.32 -4.77
N ASP A 11 -8.09 -4.97 -5.28
CA ASP A 11 -8.03 -5.94 -6.39
C ASP A 11 -6.95 -7.03 -6.18
N ARG A 12 -7.00 -7.69 -5.00
CA ARG A 12 -6.10 -8.78 -4.63
C ARG A 12 -6.87 -9.95 -4.04
N ASP A 13 -6.48 -11.18 -4.39
CA ASP A 13 -7.06 -12.40 -3.80
C ASP A 13 -7.00 -12.32 -2.25
N PRO A 14 -8.14 -12.41 -1.55
CA PRO A 14 -8.18 -12.43 -0.09
C PRO A 14 -7.27 -13.48 0.54
N LYS A 15 -7.00 -14.60 -0.14
CA LYS A 15 -6.04 -15.62 0.30
C LYS A 15 -4.61 -15.08 0.28
N THR A 16 -4.24 -14.27 -0.69
CA THR A 16 -2.93 -13.62 -0.79
C THR A 16 -2.73 -12.62 0.34
N ILE A 17 -3.75 -11.82 0.64
CA ILE A 17 -3.75 -10.93 1.81
C ILE A 17 -3.60 -11.73 3.09
N SER A 18 -4.38 -12.80 3.26
CA SER A 18 -4.30 -13.66 4.45
C SER A 18 -2.93 -14.29 4.63
N ARG A 19 -2.29 -14.76 3.55
CA ARG A 19 -0.92 -15.30 3.60
C ARG A 19 0.11 -14.23 3.96
N THR A 20 -0.03 -13.03 3.40
CA THR A 20 0.83 -11.87 3.67
C THR A 20 0.77 -11.49 5.14
N VAL A 21 -0.44 -11.29 5.69
CA VAL A 21 -0.64 -10.94 7.11
C VAL A 21 -0.12 -12.03 8.05
N LYS A 22 -0.17 -13.30 7.63
CA LYS A 22 0.37 -14.44 8.39
C LYS A 22 1.87 -14.68 8.19
N GLY A 23 2.58 -13.84 7.44
CA GLY A 23 4.01 -13.99 7.16
C GLY A 23 4.36 -15.22 6.31
N LYS A 24 3.37 -15.82 5.62
CA LYS A 24 3.58 -17.00 4.78
C LYS A 24 4.12 -16.66 3.39
N THR A 25 4.00 -15.40 2.97
CA THR A 25 4.44 -14.93 1.65
C THR A 25 4.81 -13.46 1.78
N ALA A 26 5.93 -13.06 1.17
CA ALA A 26 6.29 -11.66 1.06
C ALA A 26 5.50 -11.03 -0.11
N PRO A 27 4.80 -9.92 0.12
CA PRO A 27 4.14 -9.19 -0.95
C PRO A 27 5.18 -8.44 -1.81
N ASN A 28 4.78 -7.98 -2.99
CA ASN A 28 5.52 -6.93 -3.67
C ASN A 28 5.18 -5.55 -3.07
N LEU A 29 5.96 -4.53 -3.42
CA LEU A 29 5.77 -3.17 -2.91
C LEU A 29 4.35 -2.67 -3.15
N ASN A 30 3.84 -2.75 -4.38
CA ASN A 30 2.51 -2.25 -4.73
C ASN A 30 1.44 -2.89 -3.86
N THR A 31 1.49 -4.21 -3.65
CA THR A 31 0.53 -4.90 -2.77
C THR A 31 0.63 -4.41 -1.33
N ALA A 32 1.84 -4.22 -0.81
CA ALA A 32 2.05 -3.73 0.55
C ALA A 32 1.54 -2.27 0.73
N VAL A 33 1.80 -1.41 -0.26
CA VAL A 33 1.32 -0.02 -0.31
C VAL A 33 -0.19 0.04 -0.43
N LEU A 34 -0.79 -0.78 -1.30
CA LEU A 34 -2.24 -0.90 -1.43
C LEU A 34 -2.89 -1.37 -0.12
N ILE A 35 -2.27 -2.29 0.62
CA ILE A 35 -2.75 -2.66 1.97
C ILE A 35 -2.73 -1.46 2.92
N CYS A 36 -1.68 -0.63 2.87
CA CYS A 36 -1.59 0.58 3.69
C CYS A 36 -2.73 1.56 3.39
N PHE A 37 -2.99 1.82 2.10
CA PHE A 37 -4.09 2.70 1.67
C PHE A 37 -5.46 2.07 1.94
N GLY A 38 -5.67 0.80 1.63
CA GLY A 38 -6.96 0.13 1.85
C GLY A 38 -7.36 0.04 3.33
N LEU A 39 -6.39 0.12 4.24
CA LEU A 39 -6.61 0.16 5.69
C LEU A 39 -6.54 1.58 6.27
N ASN A 40 -6.35 2.61 5.43
CA ASN A 40 -6.14 4.00 5.83
C ASN A 40 -5.08 4.15 6.94
N LEU A 41 -3.96 3.44 6.82
CA LEU A 41 -2.93 3.42 7.86
C LEU A 41 -2.22 4.78 7.94
N PRO A 42 -2.08 5.37 9.14
CA PRO A 42 -1.28 6.57 9.33
C PRO A 42 0.18 6.35 8.86
N PRO A 43 0.90 7.42 8.47
CA PRO A 43 2.19 7.30 7.79
C PRO A 43 3.22 6.45 8.57
N MET A 44 3.34 6.71 9.88
CA MET A 44 4.22 5.95 10.78
C MET A 44 3.90 4.44 10.83
N ILE A 45 2.63 4.08 10.72
CA ILE A 45 2.19 2.67 10.74
C ILE A 45 2.44 2.03 9.38
N SER A 46 2.18 2.75 8.29
CA SER A 46 2.48 2.33 6.92
C SER A 46 3.97 2.03 6.75
N GLU A 47 4.84 2.97 7.15
CA GLU A 47 6.30 2.77 7.11
C GLU A 47 6.74 1.55 7.91
N LYS A 48 6.18 1.38 9.13
CA LYS A 48 6.54 0.23 9.96
C LYS A 48 6.06 -1.08 9.33
N LEU A 49 4.88 -1.09 8.72
CA LEU A 49 4.35 -2.26 8.04
C LEU A 49 5.21 -2.62 6.82
N LEU A 50 5.59 -1.64 6.00
CA LEU A 50 6.48 -1.86 4.85
C LEU A 50 7.85 -2.42 5.27
N ASP A 51 8.42 -1.93 6.38
CA ASP A 51 9.66 -2.46 6.98
C ASP A 51 9.51 -3.93 7.39
N VAL A 52 8.43 -4.27 8.10
CA VAL A 52 8.14 -5.65 8.55
C VAL A 52 7.89 -6.60 7.36
N LEU A 53 7.26 -6.11 6.29
CA LEU A 53 6.99 -6.88 5.08
C LEU A 53 8.18 -6.95 4.12
N GLY A 54 9.32 -6.32 4.44
CA GLY A 54 10.50 -6.27 3.57
C GLY A 54 10.30 -5.44 2.30
N CYS A 55 9.29 -4.58 2.26
CA CYS A 55 8.88 -3.76 1.12
C CYS A 55 9.30 -2.29 1.31
N LYS A 56 10.57 -2.05 1.65
CA LYS A 56 11.04 -0.69 1.98
C LYS A 56 11.00 0.24 0.77
N LEU A 57 10.59 1.48 1.01
CA LEU A 57 10.70 2.54 0.01
C LEU A 57 12.18 2.93 -0.19
N LYS A 58 12.55 3.26 -1.43
CA LYS A 58 13.91 3.65 -1.82
C LYS A 58 13.92 5.18 -1.96
N PRO A 59 14.64 5.92 -1.11
CA PRO A 59 14.56 7.38 -1.08
C PRO A 59 14.99 8.08 -2.38
N PHE A 60 15.81 7.43 -3.21
CA PHE A 60 16.32 7.99 -4.46
C PHE A 60 15.59 7.46 -5.70
N ASP A 61 14.56 6.65 -5.51
CA ASP A 61 13.71 6.15 -6.58
C ASP A 61 12.51 7.12 -6.73
N PRO A 62 12.34 7.79 -7.88
CA PRO A 62 11.28 8.79 -8.05
C PRO A 62 9.87 8.25 -7.82
N GLU A 63 9.58 7.01 -8.23
CA GLU A 63 8.26 6.42 -8.01
C GLU A 63 8.01 6.21 -6.52
N HIS A 64 9.02 5.72 -5.80
CA HIS A 64 8.93 5.52 -4.36
C HIS A 64 8.81 6.83 -3.57
N GLN A 65 9.33 7.94 -4.08
CA GLN A 65 9.15 9.26 -3.48
C GLN A 65 7.69 9.70 -3.52
N TRP A 66 7.02 9.57 -4.67
CA TRP A 66 5.60 9.88 -4.80
C TRP A 66 4.72 8.93 -4.00
N ILE A 67 5.07 7.65 -3.92
CA ILE A 67 4.40 6.70 -3.01
C ILE A 67 4.55 7.15 -1.56
N SER A 68 5.76 7.57 -1.16
CA SER A 68 6.02 8.07 0.20
C SER A 68 5.17 9.31 0.50
N GLU A 69 5.11 10.27 -0.43
CA GLU A 69 4.27 11.45 -0.28
C GLU A 69 2.78 11.09 -0.17
N ALA A 70 2.28 10.22 -1.05
CA ALA A 70 0.90 9.75 -1.00
C ALA A 70 0.57 9.06 0.34
N LEU A 71 1.47 8.24 0.88
CA LEU A 71 1.32 7.64 2.21
C LEU A 71 1.27 8.69 3.33
N HIS A 72 1.86 9.86 3.13
CA HIS A 72 1.83 10.96 4.11
C HIS A 72 0.57 11.84 3.99
N VAL A 73 0.12 12.11 2.77
CA VAL A 73 -0.89 13.15 2.51
C VAL A 73 -2.25 12.60 2.08
N LYS A 74 -2.31 11.37 1.55
CA LYS A 74 -3.53 10.73 1.03
C LYS A 74 -3.96 9.49 1.81
N TYR A 75 -3.30 9.12 2.90
CA TYR A 75 -3.68 7.93 3.67
C TYR A 75 -5.14 7.88 4.19
N PRO A 76 -5.84 9.00 4.50
CA PRO A 76 -7.23 8.91 4.96
C PRO A 76 -8.23 8.91 3.78
N GLU A 77 -7.75 9.14 2.56
CA GLU A 77 -8.56 9.27 1.36
C GLU A 77 -8.92 7.88 0.79
N PRO A 78 -10.04 7.77 0.06
CA PRO A 78 -10.38 6.53 -0.61
C PRO A 78 -9.35 6.15 -1.67
N LEU A 79 -9.15 4.84 -1.89
CA LEU A 79 -8.09 4.32 -2.77
C LEU A 79 -8.13 4.88 -4.20
N TRP A 80 -9.32 5.14 -4.75
CA TRP A 80 -9.44 5.73 -6.10
C TRP A 80 -8.81 7.13 -6.17
N ALA A 81 -8.96 7.96 -5.13
CA ALA A 81 -8.37 9.30 -5.07
C ALA A 81 -6.85 9.24 -4.88
N VAL A 82 -6.34 8.21 -4.18
CA VAL A 82 -4.90 7.94 -4.08
C VAL A 82 -4.33 7.59 -5.46
N LYS A 83 -5.00 6.71 -6.20
CA LYS A 83 -4.57 6.31 -7.55
C LYS A 83 -4.57 7.51 -8.50
N GLU A 84 -5.63 8.31 -8.52
CA GLU A 84 -5.70 9.54 -9.32
C GLU A 84 -4.60 10.56 -8.95
N TYR A 85 -4.19 10.62 -7.67
CA TYR A 85 -3.08 11.47 -7.25
C TYR A 85 -1.73 10.96 -7.77
N LEU A 86 -1.48 9.64 -7.71
CA LEU A 86 -0.22 9.05 -8.18
C LEU A 86 -0.09 9.04 -9.72
N GLU A 87 -1.21 8.89 -10.43
CA GLU A 87 -1.25 8.97 -11.90
C GLU A 87 -0.77 10.32 -12.44
N GLN A 88 -0.94 11.43 -11.68
CA GLN A 88 -0.41 12.76 -12.04
C GLN A 88 1.12 12.81 -12.14
N TYR A 89 1.79 11.80 -11.57
CA TYR A 89 3.25 11.68 -11.54
C TYR A 89 3.75 10.43 -12.28
N ASP A 90 2.91 9.83 -13.13
CA ASP A 90 3.20 8.59 -13.88
C ASP A 90 3.48 7.37 -12.98
N VAL A 91 2.96 7.35 -11.75
CA VAL A 91 3.12 6.25 -10.79
C VAL A 91 1.86 5.39 -10.71
N ALA A 92 1.99 4.10 -10.99
CA ALA A 92 0.90 3.13 -10.93
C ALA A 92 1.10 2.10 -9.80
N ILE A 93 0.09 1.95 -8.93
CA ILE A 93 0.08 1.00 -7.81
C ILE A 93 -1.08 0.01 -7.82
#